data_AF-A0A9X1PED3-F1
#
_entry.id   AF-A0A9X1PED3-F1
#
_cell.length_a   1.000
_cell.length_b   1.000
_cell.length_c   1.000
_cell.angle_alpha   90.00
_cell.angle_beta   90.00
_cell.angle_gamma   90.00
#
_symmetry.space_group_name_H-M   'P 1'
#
loop_
_entity.id
_entity.type
_entity.pdbx_description
1 polymer ?
#
loop_
_entity_poly.entity_id
_entity_poly.type
_entity_poly.pdbx_seq_one_letter_code
_entity_poly.pdbx_strand_id
1 'polypeptide(L)'
;MCTVTYIPAENSIFLTSNRDERIDRAPAVPPECYCVNKIEMIYPKDAQAGGTWIVLNGDRSAAVLLNGGFKNHFYQTPYRKSRGLIMLDIMSTNSPADHFQAMDLKAIEPFTIILLTQGRLRRCTWDGDHKHLTELDATKPHIWASVTLYDRDMQLQRENALIQWLKETRQVKPEAVADFHLGANMRYETSNAPHNANIRTVSVTLLALSTDRRASVLYHDLHSGEVAAKRMQTQASGTPLLFNSFYWKTRRFWIRLRHWEYWPFACLYLPLVPLWLWLSLRARSLLFFSAANPGIAYSGFIQERKSDIYPLLPEGLYPKGVLCKTGMSAGEINSVLRESSLDFPLIAKPDIGERGIQVELLRKPADLDAYRSRSKVDFLLQEYIDYSHEIGIFYYRIPGNKNGQLSGIVGKEFLSVTGDGQTSLLSLLMQNDRAVLQLHALAAVFGDQFDNIPDSGEILTLVPYGNHSRGSRFIDLHSRITPGLTDMIDKVCTQVPGFYFGRLDIRFKNWEELEAGRHFSIIELNGTGSEPTHIYDPAHSLFFAWKEIYRHWEIVFKISMINAHNGKQPLMSLKEGLEMKRAHDKHLNLMQALH
;
A
#
# COMPACT_ATOMS: atom_id res chain seq x y z
N MET A 1 12.23 -23.74 24.10
CA MET A 1 12.76 -22.48 23.52
C MET A 1 14.24 -22.31 23.77
N CYS A 2 15.08 -23.00 23.00
CA CYS A 2 16.22 -23.65 23.65
C CYS A 2 17.55 -23.61 22.88
N THR A 3 17.61 -23.45 21.56
CA THR A 3 18.88 -23.13 20.86
C THR A 3 18.64 -22.13 19.73
N VAL A 4 19.54 -21.15 19.61
CA VAL A 4 19.46 -20.06 18.63
C VAL A 4 20.82 -19.82 18.02
N THR A 5 20.91 -19.70 16.70
CA THR A 5 22.13 -19.20 16.02
C THR A 5 21.85 -17.91 15.28
N TYR A 6 22.85 -17.03 15.26
CA TYR A 6 22.95 -15.92 14.33
C TYR A 6 24.20 -16.16 13.48
N ILE A 7 24.05 -16.26 12.17
CA ILE A 7 25.17 -16.55 11.26
C ILE A 7 25.16 -15.50 10.14
N PRO A 8 26.10 -14.54 10.15
CA PRO A 8 26.30 -13.66 9.02
C PRO A 8 27.03 -14.41 7.89
N ALA A 9 26.53 -14.29 6.67
CA ALA A 9 27.13 -14.79 5.43
C ALA A 9 27.31 -13.64 4.45
N GLU A 10 28.01 -13.88 3.32
CA GLU A 10 28.41 -12.84 2.36
C GLU A 10 27.24 -11.95 1.89
N ASN A 11 26.10 -12.54 1.56
CA ASN A 11 24.92 -11.83 1.05
C ASN A 11 23.63 -12.13 1.84
N SER A 12 23.75 -12.66 3.05
CA SER A 12 22.60 -13.06 3.86
C SER A 12 22.92 -13.14 5.34
N ILE A 13 21.90 -12.99 6.17
CA ILE A 13 21.95 -13.27 7.61
C ILE A 13 20.97 -14.40 7.89
N PHE A 14 21.41 -15.40 8.63
CA PHE A 14 20.57 -16.51 9.08
C PHE A 14 20.36 -16.41 10.59
N LEU A 15 19.08 -16.39 11.00
CA LEU A 15 18.68 -16.43 12.40
C LEU A 15 17.78 -17.65 12.60
N THR A 16 18.28 -18.67 13.31
CA THR A 16 17.64 -19.99 13.37
C THR A 16 17.36 -20.40 14.80
N SER A 17 16.22 -21.04 15.06
CA SER A 17 15.78 -21.49 16.39
C SER A 17 15.35 -22.95 16.39
N ASN A 18 15.88 -23.73 17.34
CA ASN A 18 15.32 -25.02 17.76
C ASN A 18 14.31 -24.80 18.88
N ARG A 19 13.08 -25.26 18.64
CA ARG A 19 12.05 -25.28 19.67
C ARG A 19 12.03 -26.64 20.36
N ASP A 20 12.63 -26.69 21.53
CA ASP A 20 12.46 -27.83 22.45
C ASP A 20 11.24 -27.59 23.34
N GLU A 21 10.33 -28.55 23.36
CA GLU A 21 9.00 -28.45 23.96
C GLU A 21 8.49 -29.82 24.42
N ARG A 22 7.49 -29.82 25.30
CA ARG A 22 6.84 -31.05 25.73
C ARG A 22 6.12 -31.77 24.60
N ILE A 23 6.20 -33.10 24.63
CA ILE A 23 5.59 -34.00 23.65
C ILE A 23 4.06 -33.86 23.57
N ASP A 24 3.43 -33.63 24.71
CA ASP A 24 1.98 -33.56 24.87
C ASP A 24 1.41 -32.16 24.61
N ARG A 25 2.27 -31.17 24.31
CA ARG A 25 1.81 -29.84 23.94
C ARG A 25 1.23 -29.86 22.53
N ALA A 26 0.14 -29.13 22.33
CA ALA A 26 -0.47 -28.99 21.01
C ALA A 26 0.56 -28.52 19.96
N PRO A 27 0.55 -29.10 18.74
CA PRO A 27 1.40 -28.66 17.65
C PRO A 27 1.25 -27.16 17.39
N ALA A 28 2.33 -26.50 17.03
CA ALA A 28 2.25 -25.10 16.67
C ALA A 28 1.58 -24.91 15.31
N VAL A 29 0.98 -23.74 15.12
CA VAL A 29 0.55 -23.33 13.79
C VAL A 29 1.81 -22.96 12.99
N PRO A 30 1.98 -23.48 11.76
CA PRO A 30 3.07 -23.08 10.86
C PRO A 30 3.11 -21.56 10.64
N PRO A 31 4.25 -21.02 10.13
CA PRO A 31 4.37 -19.59 9.90
C PRO A 31 3.26 -19.07 8.97
N GLU A 32 2.59 -18.02 9.43
CA GLU A 32 1.60 -17.29 8.65
C GLU A 32 1.83 -15.79 8.80
N CYS A 33 1.24 -15.00 7.91
CA CYS A 33 1.27 -13.54 7.99
C CYS A 33 0.21 -13.07 8.99
N TYR A 34 0.63 -12.30 9.99
CA TYR A 34 -0.24 -11.70 11.00
C TYR A 34 -0.02 -10.19 11.04
N CYS A 35 -1.10 -9.42 11.15
CA CYS A 35 -1.02 -7.97 11.38
C CYS A 35 -1.34 -7.68 12.85
N VAL A 36 -0.37 -7.12 13.60
CA VAL A 36 -0.52 -6.74 15.00
C VAL A 36 -0.12 -5.27 15.14
N ASN A 37 -0.99 -4.42 15.69
CA ASN A 37 -0.76 -2.97 15.79
C ASN A 37 -0.38 -2.29 14.46
N LYS A 38 -0.99 -2.73 13.34
CA LYS A 38 -0.71 -2.26 11.97
C LYS A 38 0.68 -2.60 11.44
N ILE A 39 1.37 -3.55 12.10
CA ILE A 39 2.66 -4.05 11.67
C ILE A 39 2.47 -5.50 11.19
N GLU A 40 2.81 -5.75 9.93
CA GLU A 40 2.82 -7.09 9.35
C GLU A 40 4.02 -7.88 9.87
N MET A 41 3.77 -9.10 10.32
CA MET A 41 4.79 -10.01 10.85
C MET A 41 4.53 -11.43 10.38
N ILE A 42 5.60 -12.21 10.20
CA ILE A 42 5.56 -13.63 9.87
C ILE A 42 6.17 -14.41 11.01
N TYR A 43 5.41 -15.35 11.57
CA TYR A 43 5.87 -16.20 12.66
C TYR A 43 5.04 -17.47 12.80
N PRO A 44 5.62 -18.60 13.26
CA PRO A 44 4.83 -19.73 13.73
C PRO A 44 4.16 -19.38 15.06
N LYS A 45 2.96 -19.89 15.33
CA LYS A 45 2.19 -19.51 16.53
C LYS A 45 2.04 -20.67 17.49
N ASP A 46 2.31 -20.43 18.77
CA ASP A 46 2.02 -21.40 19.83
C ASP A 46 0.50 -21.56 19.97
N ALA A 47 0.00 -22.77 19.71
CA ALA A 47 -1.43 -23.05 19.69
C ALA A 47 -2.12 -22.88 21.06
N GLN A 48 -1.37 -23.01 22.17
CA GLN A 48 -1.92 -22.95 23.52
C GLN A 48 -1.86 -21.55 24.12
N ALA A 49 -0.70 -20.90 24.04
CA ALA A 49 -0.45 -19.59 24.65
C ALA A 49 -0.69 -18.41 23.69
N GLY A 50 -0.86 -18.68 22.39
CA GLY A 50 -1.13 -17.69 21.34
C GLY A 50 0.04 -16.78 20.97
N GLY A 51 1.18 -16.88 21.66
CA GLY A 51 2.41 -16.13 21.37
C GLY A 51 3.29 -16.81 20.31
N THR A 52 4.51 -16.31 20.16
CA THR A 52 5.51 -16.95 19.29
C THR A 52 6.89 -16.98 19.95
N TRP A 53 7.82 -17.67 19.30
CA TRP A 53 9.21 -17.76 19.70
C TRP A 53 10.22 -17.16 18.74
N ILE A 54 9.79 -16.97 17.51
CA ILE A 54 10.61 -16.44 16.45
C ILE A 54 9.69 -15.63 15.56
N VAL A 55 10.10 -14.43 15.23
CA VAL A 55 9.26 -13.53 14.43
C VAL A 55 10.13 -12.70 13.51
N LEU A 56 9.61 -12.54 12.29
CA LEU A 56 10.10 -11.62 11.28
C LEU A 56 9.07 -10.53 11.08
N ASN A 57 9.48 -9.27 11.19
CA ASN A 57 8.67 -8.10 10.95
C ASN A 57 8.83 -7.62 9.48
N GLY A 58 7.81 -6.94 8.94
CA GLY A 58 7.76 -6.34 7.60
C GLY A 58 8.91 -5.37 7.29
N ASP A 59 9.50 -4.74 8.32
CA ASP A 59 10.69 -3.89 8.19
C ASP A 59 12.01 -4.69 8.16
N ARG A 60 11.93 -6.03 8.16
CA ARG A 60 13.03 -7.00 8.27
C ARG A 60 13.69 -7.06 9.66
N SER A 61 13.08 -6.46 10.69
CA SER A 61 13.49 -6.71 12.06
C SER A 61 13.11 -8.14 12.45
N ALA A 62 13.99 -8.84 13.13
CA ALA A 62 13.78 -10.22 13.54
C ALA A 62 14.06 -10.39 15.04
N ALA A 63 13.30 -11.26 15.69
CA ALA A 63 13.51 -11.58 17.09
C ALA A 63 13.36 -13.09 17.33
N VAL A 64 14.21 -13.61 18.22
CA VAL A 64 14.08 -14.97 18.77
C VAL A 64 14.08 -14.90 20.28
N LEU A 65 13.14 -15.59 20.90
CA LEU A 65 12.99 -15.70 22.33
C LEU A 65 13.72 -16.96 22.85
N LEU A 66 14.34 -16.81 24.02
CA LEU A 66 14.97 -17.86 24.81
C LEU A 66 14.36 -17.83 26.20
N ASN A 67 14.11 -19.02 26.75
CA ASN A 67 13.62 -19.14 28.11
C ASN A 67 14.74 -18.80 29.12
N GLY A 68 14.39 -18.03 30.15
CA GLY A 68 15.31 -17.66 31.23
C GLY A 68 16.11 -16.39 30.95
N GLY A 69 16.62 -15.79 32.02
CA GLY A 69 17.57 -14.69 31.97
C GLY A 69 19.00 -15.20 31.82
N PHE A 70 19.91 -14.73 32.66
CA PHE A 70 21.30 -15.23 32.70
C PHE A 70 21.47 -16.56 33.44
N LYS A 71 20.51 -16.91 34.30
CA LYS A 71 20.50 -18.13 35.12
C LYS A 71 19.10 -18.73 35.08
N ASN A 72 19.00 -20.00 35.43
CA ASN A 72 17.71 -20.64 35.64
C ASN A 72 16.99 -19.95 36.83
N HIS A 73 15.70 -19.70 36.70
CA HIS A 73 14.90 -18.98 37.69
C HIS A 73 13.93 -19.92 38.41
N PHE A 74 13.51 -19.54 39.61
CA PHE A 74 12.44 -20.23 40.30
C PHE A 74 11.07 -19.79 39.76
N TYR A 75 10.19 -20.76 39.52
CA TYR A 75 8.86 -20.51 38.98
C TYR A 75 7.97 -19.79 40.01
N GLN A 76 7.44 -18.62 39.66
CA GLN A 76 6.63 -17.77 40.54
C GLN A 76 5.29 -17.42 39.88
N THR A 77 4.24 -18.16 40.22
CA THR A 77 2.87 -17.89 39.74
C THR A 77 2.11 -16.97 40.69
N PRO A 78 1.18 -16.13 40.17
CA PRO A 78 0.75 -16.04 38.77
C PRO A 78 1.58 -15.04 37.94
N TYR A 79 1.91 -15.42 36.70
CA TYR A 79 2.47 -14.50 35.71
C TYR A 79 1.36 -13.79 34.91
N ARG A 80 1.56 -12.51 34.62
CA ARG A 80 0.58 -11.63 33.95
C ARG A 80 0.40 -11.98 32.46
N LYS A 81 1.46 -12.39 31.78
CA LYS A 81 1.47 -12.67 30.34
C LYS A 81 2.53 -13.71 29.98
N SER A 82 2.30 -14.48 28.92
CA SER A 82 3.32 -15.40 28.40
C SER A 82 4.45 -14.64 27.70
N ARG A 83 5.69 -15.15 27.80
CA ARG A 83 6.88 -14.55 27.16
C ARG A 83 6.72 -14.39 25.65
N GLY A 84 6.07 -15.34 24.99
CA GLY A 84 5.81 -15.28 23.55
C GLY A 84 4.87 -14.14 23.16
N LEU A 85 3.91 -13.76 24.02
CA LEU A 85 3.07 -12.59 23.79
C LEU A 85 3.80 -11.28 24.10
N ILE A 86 4.76 -11.28 25.02
CA ILE A 86 5.64 -10.13 25.29
C ILE A 86 6.55 -9.86 24.10
N MET A 87 7.09 -10.90 23.46
CA MET A 87 7.87 -10.74 22.24
C MET A 87 7.04 -10.13 21.11
N LEU A 88 5.77 -10.53 20.95
CA LEU A 88 4.86 -9.91 19.98
C LEU A 88 4.59 -8.43 20.30
N ASP A 89 4.35 -8.08 21.56
CA ASP A 89 4.17 -6.68 21.96
C ASP A 89 5.39 -5.84 21.57
N ILE A 90 6.60 -6.33 21.88
CA ILE A 90 7.88 -5.69 21.54
C ILE A 90 8.03 -5.50 20.03
N MET A 91 7.77 -6.54 19.25
CA MET A 91 7.97 -6.53 17.80
C MET A 91 6.86 -5.79 17.04
N SER A 92 5.71 -5.57 17.67
CA SER A 92 4.60 -4.78 17.14
C SER A 92 4.79 -3.25 17.31
N THR A 93 6.03 -2.78 17.30
CA THR A 93 6.40 -1.36 17.43
C THR A 93 7.50 -0.96 16.44
N ASN A 94 7.61 0.34 16.16
CA ASN A 94 8.66 0.88 15.26
C ASN A 94 10.07 0.87 15.89
N SER A 95 10.16 0.76 17.22
CA SER A 95 11.42 0.75 17.98
C SER A 95 11.42 -0.37 19.03
N PRO A 96 11.61 -1.65 18.65
CA PRO A 96 11.48 -2.78 19.57
C PRO A 96 12.42 -2.71 20.78
N ALA A 97 13.67 -2.26 20.60
CA ALA A 97 14.63 -2.13 21.69
C ALA A 97 14.20 -1.07 22.74
N ASP A 98 13.71 0.08 22.28
CA ASP A 98 13.21 1.15 23.16
C ASP A 98 11.94 0.70 23.89
N HIS A 99 11.08 -0.04 23.20
CA HIS A 99 9.86 -0.57 23.79
C HIS A 99 10.15 -1.61 24.88
N PHE A 100 11.13 -2.49 24.67
CA PHE A 100 11.61 -3.40 25.71
C PHE A 100 12.07 -2.64 26.97
N GLN A 101 12.85 -1.57 26.78
CA GLN A 101 13.33 -0.73 27.88
C GLN A 101 12.19 -0.02 28.63
N ALA A 102 11.14 0.42 27.93
CA ALA A 102 10.01 1.14 28.52
C ALA A 102 8.92 0.25 29.13
N MET A 103 8.72 -0.98 28.64
CA MET A 103 7.57 -1.83 29.02
C MET A 103 7.60 -2.30 30.48
N ASP A 104 6.47 -2.30 31.18
CA ASP A 104 6.41 -2.94 32.51
C ASP A 104 6.49 -4.48 32.40
N LEU A 105 7.57 -5.05 32.94
CA LEU A 105 7.82 -6.50 32.99
C LEU A 105 7.55 -7.09 34.38
N LYS A 106 6.94 -6.33 35.30
CA LYS A 106 6.51 -6.87 36.59
C LYS A 106 5.56 -8.05 36.38
N ALA A 107 5.80 -9.12 37.14
CA ALA A 107 5.09 -10.40 37.04
C ALA A 107 5.14 -11.02 35.62
N ILE A 108 6.23 -10.80 34.88
CA ILE A 108 6.56 -11.54 33.66
C ILE A 108 7.73 -12.50 33.95
N GLU A 109 7.60 -13.74 33.48
CA GLU A 109 8.62 -14.76 33.65
C GLU A 109 9.94 -14.38 32.95
N PRO A 110 11.13 -14.57 33.56
CA PRO A 110 12.43 -14.25 32.98
C PRO A 110 12.65 -14.81 31.57
N PHE A 111 13.26 -13.98 30.72
CA PHE A 111 13.49 -14.29 29.31
C PHE A 111 14.67 -13.53 28.71
N THR A 112 15.15 -14.05 27.58
CA THR A 112 16.12 -13.37 26.73
C THR A 112 15.59 -13.30 25.31
N ILE A 113 15.67 -12.14 24.66
CA ILE A 113 15.37 -11.96 23.24
C ILE A 113 16.67 -11.60 22.52
N ILE A 114 16.99 -12.35 21.47
CA ILE A 114 17.98 -11.95 20.47
C ILE A 114 17.24 -11.14 19.41
N LEU A 115 17.58 -9.86 19.32
CA LEU A 115 16.89 -8.85 18.51
C LEU A 115 17.84 -8.35 17.42
N LEU A 116 17.43 -8.51 16.16
CA LEU A 116 18.10 -7.95 14.99
C LEU A 116 17.22 -6.84 14.42
N THR A 117 17.66 -5.60 14.52
CA THR A 117 16.93 -4.42 14.02
C THR A 117 17.89 -3.54 13.23
N GLN A 118 17.57 -3.20 11.97
CA GLN A 118 18.39 -2.30 11.15
C GLN A 118 19.89 -2.69 11.10
N GLY A 119 20.19 -4.00 11.00
CA GLY A 119 21.56 -4.52 10.99
C GLY A 119 22.26 -4.55 12.35
N ARG A 120 21.61 -4.06 13.41
CA ARG A 120 22.12 -4.10 14.78
C ARG A 120 21.63 -5.33 15.51
N LEU A 121 22.56 -6.12 16.03
CA LEU A 121 22.27 -7.32 16.82
C LEU A 121 22.36 -6.99 18.31
N ARG A 122 21.30 -7.29 19.05
CA ARG A 122 21.18 -6.98 20.48
C ARG A 122 20.63 -8.16 21.25
N ARG A 123 21.05 -8.27 22.51
CA ARG A 123 20.47 -9.18 23.50
C ARG A 123 19.68 -8.39 24.53
N CYS A 124 18.38 -8.60 24.56
CA CYS A 124 17.45 -8.01 25.52
C CYS A 124 17.11 -9.06 26.59
N THR A 125 17.62 -8.93 27.80
CA THR A 125 17.41 -9.91 28.88
C THR A 125 16.62 -9.30 30.02
N TRP A 126 15.52 -9.94 30.39
CA TRP A 126 14.77 -9.71 31.62
C TRP A 126 15.14 -10.82 32.60
N ASP A 127 15.84 -10.49 33.69
CA ASP A 127 16.30 -11.46 34.68
C ASP A 127 15.27 -11.74 35.81
N GLY A 128 14.18 -10.97 35.86
CA GLY A 128 13.14 -11.02 36.89
C GLY A 128 13.09 -9.76 37.75
N ASP A 129 14.17 -9.00 37.80
CA ASP A 129 14.30 -7.77 38.58
C ASP A 129 14.73 -6.57 37.71
N HIS A 130 15.70 -6.77 36.82
CA HIS A 130 16.32 -5.76 35.98
C HIS A 130 16.31 -6.13 34.50
N LYS A 131 16.27 -5.10 33.66
CA LYS A 131 16.39 -5.22 32.20
C LYS A 131 17.83 -4.95 31.78
N HIS A 132 18.34 -5.80 30.91
CA HIS A 132 19.68 -5.70 30.35
C HIS A 132 19.59 -5.63 28.83
N LEU A 133 20.26 -4.65 28.23
CA LEU A 133 20.36 -4.51 26.78
C LEU A 133 21.83 -4.47 26.41
N THR A 134 22.30 -5.51 25.71
CA THR A 134 23.70 -5.64 25.28
C THR A 134 23.76 -5.62 23.76
N GLU A 135 24.60 -4.76 23.18
CA GLU A 135 24.93 -4.82 21.76
C GLU A 135 25.89 -5.98 21.51
N LEU A 136 25.63 -6.76 20.46
CA LEU A 136 26.43 -7.92 20.06
C LEU A 136 27.14 -7.63 18.74
N ASP A 137 28.28 -8.27 18.53
CA ASP A 137 29.04 -8.14 17.29
C ASP A 137 28.32 -8.83 16.12
N ALA A 138 27.57 -8.06 15.33
CA ALA A 138 26.80 -8.56 14.20
C ALA A 138 27.66 -9.10 13.04
N THR A 139 28.98 -8.89 13.07
CA THR A 139 29.91 -9.41 12.04
C THR A 139 30.37 -10.83 12.33
N LYS A 140 30.10 -11.35 13.53
CA LYS A 140 30.50 -12.69 13.96
C LYS A 140 29.30 -13.62 14.09
N PRO A 141 29.50 -14.93 13.85
CA PRO A 141 28.50 -15.92 14.17
C PRO A 141 28.37 -16.09 15.69
N HIS A 142 27.15 -16.31 16.16
CA HIS A 142 26.82 -16.54 17.57
C HIS A 142 25.89 -17.74 17.71
N ILE A 143 25.98 -18.43 18.84
CA ILE A 143 25.03 -19.45 19.27
C ILE A 143 24.68 -19.25 20.74
N TRP A 144 23.40 -19.44 21.06
CA TRP A 144 22.88 -19.40 22.41
C TRP A 144 22.06 -20.63 22.67
N ALA A 145 22.12 -21.14 23.90
CA ALA A 145 21.21 -22.18 24.36
C ALA A 145 20.54 -21.74 25.67
N SER A 146 19.28 -22.11 25.87
CA SER A 146 18.53 -21.69 27.06
C SER A 146 19.10 -22.32 28.31
N VAL A 147 19.40 -21.48 29.29
CA VAL A 147 19.86 -21.86 30.64
C VAL A 147 18.84 -22.70 31.42
N THR A 148 17.59 -22.80 30.94
CA THR A 148 16.55 -23.62 31.57
C THR A 148 16.66 -25.10 31.20
N LEU A 149 17.28 -25.45 30.06
CA LEU A 149 17.46 -26.84 29.61
C LEU A 149 18.93 -27.23 29.42
N TYR A 150 19.82 -26.27 29.19
CA TYR A 150 21.21 -26.51 28.85
C TYR A 150 22.13 -25.85 29.86
N ASP A 151 22.92 -26.66 30.57
CA ASP A 151 23.97 -26.16 31.46
C ASP A 151 25.13 -25.53 30.68
N ARG A 152 26.16 -25.08 31.40
CA ARG A 152 27.28 -24.37 30.77
C ARG A 152 28.15 -25.28 29.90
N ASP A 153 28.35 -26.54 30.29
CA ASP A 153 29.17 -27.48 29.53
C ASP A 153 28.49 -27.80 28.18
N MET A 154 27.17 -27.97 28.19
CA MET A 154 26.37 -28.16 27.00
C MET A 154 26.35 -26.93 26.08
N GLN A 155 26.25 -25.73 26.65
CA GLN A 155 26.37 -24.49 25.87
C GLN A 155 27.74 -24.43 25.18
N LEU A 156 28.82 -24.76 25.89
CA LEU A 156 30.17 -24.80 25.33
C LEU A 156 30.32 -25.86 24.23
N GLN A 157 29.69 -27.03 24.38
CA GLN A 157 29.63 -28.04 23.33
C GLN A 157 28.96 -27.52 22.05
N ARG A 158 27.86 -26.78 22.18
CA ARG A 158 27.15 -26.15 21.05
C ARG A 158 27.99 -25.03 20.41
N GLU A 159 28.68 -24.22 21.22
CA GLU A 159 29.65 -23.21 20.75
C GLU A 159 30.76 -23.87 19.91
N ASN A 160 31.37 -24.96 20.41
CA ASN A 160 32.40 -25.72 19.69
C ASN A 160 31.87 -26.37 18.41
N ALA A 161 30.65 -26.91 18.44
CA ALA A 161 30.01 -27.52 17.28
C ALA A 161 29.77 -26.49 16.16
N LEU A 162 29.32 -25.27 16.48
CA LEU A 162 29.17 -24.20 15.50
C LEU A 162 30.52 -23.80 14.89
N ILE A 163 31.56 -23.65 15.72
CA ILE A 163 32.91 -23.31 15.25
C ILE A 163 33.45 -24.37 14.29
N GLN A 164 33.29 -25.65 14.63
CA GLN A 164 33.76 -26.74 13.78
C GLN A 164 32.99 -26.80 12.46
N TRP A 165 31.66 -26.70 12.52
CA TRP A 165 30.81 -26.69 11.33
C TRP A 165 31.16 -25.53 10.38
N LEU A 166 31.43 -24.33 10.92
CA LEU A 166 31.85 -23.17 10.11
C LEU A 166 33.21 -23.38 9.42
N LYS A 167 34.13 -24.15 10.01
CA LYS A 167 35.42 -24.48 9.38
C LYS A 167 35.27 -25.46 8.21
N GLU A 168 34.33 -26.38 8.32
CA GLU A 168 34.09 -27.44 7.33
C GLU A 168 33.16 -26.98 6.19
N THR A 169 32.35 -25.95 6.45
CA THR A 169 31.34 -25.46 5.50
C THR A 169 31.95 -24.45 4.52
N ARG A 170 32.07 -24.85 3.25
CA ARG A 170 32.60 -23.97 2.17
C ARG A 170 31.70 -22.78 1.84
N GLN A 171 30.37 -22.98 1.85
CA GLN A 171 29.37 -21.95 1.55
C GLN A 171 28.21 -22.06 2.54
N VAL A 172 27.97 -21.00 3.30
CA VAL A 172 26.86 -20.92 4.25
C VAL A 172 25.57 -20.61 3.49
N LYS A 173 24.77 -21.64 3.23
CA LYS A 173 23.45 -21.55 2.57
C LYS A 173 22.31 -21.92 3.53
N PRO A 174 21.06 -21.50 3.28
CA PRO A 174 19.92 -21.83 4.15
C PRO A 174 19.80 -23.33 4.45
N GLU A 175 20.00 -24.18 3.44
CA GLU A 175 19.90 -25.63 3.57
C GLU A 175 20.98 -26.18 4.51
N ALA A 176 22.23 -25.72 4.36
CA ALA A 176 23.34 -26.14 5.22
C ALA A 176 23.13 -25.70 6.69
N VAL A 177 22.56 -24.51 6.91
CA VAL A 177 22.21 -24.03 8.25
C VAL A 177 21.06 -24.85 8.83
N ALA A 178 20.03 -25.16 8.03
CA ALA A 178 18.94 -26.02 8.48
C ALA A 178 19.44 -27.41 8.87
N ASP A 179 20.31 -28.02 8.05
CA ASP A 179 20.92 -29.33 8.31
C ASP A 179 21.76 -29.33 9.59
N PHE A 180 22.52 -28.26 9.84
CA PHE A 180 23.23 -28.09 11.11
C PHE A 180 22.28 -28.17 12.31
N HIS A 181 21.16 -27.46 12.26
CA HIS A 181 20.15 -27.43 13.33
C HIS A 181 19.33 -28.72 13.45
N LEU A 182 19.21 -29.51 12.37
CA LEU A 182 18.57 -30.82 12.33
C LEU A 182 19.52 -31.95 12.77
N GLY A 183 20.82 -31.68 12.83
CA GLY A 183 21.85 -32.63 13.23
C GLY A 183 21.69 -33.15 14.67
N ALA A 184 22.23 -34.34 14.92
CA ALA A 184 22.10 -35.04 16.20
C ALA A 184 22.61 -34.23 17.41
N ASN A 185 23.65 -33.40 17.21
CA ASN A 185 24.21 -32.57 18.27
C ASN A 185 23.34 -31.35 18.63
N MET A 186 22.37 -30.99 17.78
CA MET A 186 21.55 -29.79 17.97
C MET A 186 20.15 -30.10 18.50
N ARG A 187 19.61 -31.30 18.26
CA ARG A 187 18.30 -31.73 18.75
C ARG A 187 18.36 -32.22 20.20
N TYR A 188 17.35 -31.89 21.00
CA TYR A 188 17.33 -32.18 22.43
C TYR A 188 17.47 -33.67 22.73
N GLU A 189 16.65 -34.49 22.08
CA GLU A 189 16.54 -35.94 22.28
C GLU A 189 17.75 -36.76 21.82
N THR A 190 18.63 -36.17 21.01
CA THR A 190 19.85 -36.83 20.52
C THR A 190 21.13 -36.17 21.03
N SER A 191 21.01 -34.99 21.65
CA SER A 191 22.12 -34.31 22.31
C SER A 191 22.38 -34.90 23.69
N ASN A 192 23.49 -34.51 24.31
CA ASN A 192 23.84 -34.91 25.69
C ASN A 192 22.98 -34.22 26.77
N ALA A 193 21.76 -33.77 26.45
CA ALA A 193 20.88 -33.08 27.39
C ALA A 193 20.43 -33.98 28.53
N PRO A 194 20.16 -33.44 29.73
CA PRO A 194 19.54 -34.20 30.80
C PRO A 194 18.22 -34.77 30.27
N HIS A 195 18.18 -36.10 30.12
CA HIS A 195 17.14 -36.75 29.32
C HIS A 195 15.78 -36.65 30.02
N ASN A 196 14.98 -35.66 29.65
CA ASN A 196 13.56 -35.63 30.00
C ASN A 196 12.80 -36.31 28.87
N ALA A 197 12.32 -37.54 29.13
CA ALA A 197 11.58 -38.32 28.13
C ALA A 197 10.34 -37.60 27.58
N ASN A 198 9.83 -36.57 28.28
CA ASN A 198 8.69 -35.78 27.86
C ASN A 198 9.04 -34.51 27.10
N ILE A 199 10.31 -34.25 26.76
CA ILE A 199 10.74 -33.08 25.96
C ILE A 199 11.46 -33.57 24.70
N ARG A 200 11.18 -32.93 23.56
CA ARG A 200 11.90 -33.15 22.30
C ARG A 200 12.03 -31.84 21.52
N THR A 201 12.93 -31.78 20.55
CA THR A 201 12.90 -30.72 19.54
C THR A 201 11.69 -30.98 18.63
N VAL A 202 10.69 -30.10 18.70
CA VAL A 202 9.44 -30.25 17.93
C VAL A 202 9.47 -29.48 16.61
N SER A 203 10.32 -28.45 16.48
CA SER A 203 10.46 -27.73 15.23
C SER A 203 11.77 -26.96 15.12
N VAL A 204 12.23 -26.76 13.89
CA VAL A 204 13.32 -25.85 13.54
C VAL A 204 12.77 -24.72 12.68
N THR A 205 13.05 -23.47 13.05
CA THR A 205 12.64 -22.30 12.27
C THR A 205 13.84 -21.46 11.89
N LEU A 206 14.04 -21.23 10.60
CA LEU A 206 15.13 -20.45 10.02
C LEU A 206 14.57 -19.19 9.37
N LEU A 207 15.10 -18.04 9.76
CA LEU A 207 14.90 -16.76 9.08
C LEU A 207 16.11 -16.50 8.19
N ALA A 208 15.89 -16.40 6.88
CA ALA A 208 16.92 -16.02 5.91
C ALA A 208 16.66 -14.58 5.46
N LEU A 209 17.61 -13.69 5.74
CA LEU A 209 17.54 -12.26 5.45
C LEU A 209 18.62 -11.91 4.43
N SER A 210 18.28 -11.76 3.15
CA SER A 210 19.25 -11.46 2.10
C SER A 210 19.58 -9.97 2.00
N THR A 211 20.78 -9.61 1.58
CA THR A 211 21.19 -8.20 1.37
C THR A 211 20.25 -7.46 0.40
N ASP A 212 19.69 -8.16 -0.59
CA ASP A 212 18.73 -7.65 -1.58
C ASP A 212 17.28 -7.46 -1.06
N ARG A 213 17.12 -7.40 0.26
CA ARG A 213 15.84 -7.15 0.95
C ARG A 213 14.79 -8.24 0.83
N ARG A 214 15.13 -9.39 0.26
CA ARG A 214 14.32 -10.60 0.42
C ARG A 214 14.46 -11.14 1.83
N ALA A 215 13.36 -11.62 2.37
CA ALA A 215 13.31 -12.33 3.63
C ALA A 215 12.40 -13.55 3.53
N SER A 216 12.84 -14.68 4.06
CA SER A 216 12.03 -15.89 4.12
C SER A 216 12.10 -16.55 5.48
N VAL A 217 11.00 -17.21 5.83
CA VAL A 217 10.85 -18.07 7.01
C VAL A 217 10.73 -19.49 6.48
N LEU A 218 11.67 -20.34 6.85
CA LEU A 218 11.63 -21.77 6.63
C LEU A 218 11.33 -22.45 7.96
N TYR A 219 10.30 -23.29 7.99
CA TYR A 219 9.81 -23.96 9.18
C TYR A 219 9.72 -25.45 8.94
N HIS A 220 10.43 -26.22 9.75
CA HIS A 220 10.40 -27.68 9.74
C HIS A 220 9.66 -28.14 10.99
N ASP A 221 8.49 -28.74 10.80
CA ASP A 221 7.76 -29.42 11.86
C ASP A 221 8.30 -30.85 11.98
N LEU A 222 8.92 -31.17 13.11
CA LEU A 222 9.51 -32.48 13.35
C LEU A 222 8.49 -33.51 13.88
N HIS A 223 7.26 -33.09 14.18
CA HIS A 223 6.18 -33.99 14.52
C HIS A 223 5.52 -34.57 13.26
N SER A 224 5.17 -33.71 12.30
CA SER A 224 4.54 -34.13 11.03
C SER A 224 5.54 -34.46 9.92
N GLY A 225 6.77 -33.92 10.01
CA GLY A 225 7.75 -33.96 8.92
C GLY A 225 7.50 -32.91 7.83
N GLU A 226 6.49 -32.05 7.99
CA GLU A 226 6.17 -31.01 7.02
C GLU A 226 7.19 -29.87 7.04
N VAL A 227 7.47 -29.35 5.85
CA VAL A 227 8.30 -28.16 5.66
C VAL A 227 7.43 -27.06 5.09
N ALA A 228 7.23 -26.00 5.87
CA ALA A 228 6.53 -24.80 5.44
C ALA A 228 7.54 -23.69 5.14
N ALA A 229 7.42 -23.08 3.98
CA ALA A 229 8.19 -21.89 3.61
C ALA A 229 7.23 -20.72 3.37
N LYS A 230 7.43 -19.62 4.10
CA LYS A 230 6.78 -18.35 3.80
C LYS A 230 7.85 -17.36 3.41
N ARG A 231 7.70 -16.79 2.22
CA ARG A 231 8.44 -15.60 1.87
C ARG A 231 7.67 -14.43 2.43
N MET A 232 8.38 -13.47 3.00
CA MET A 232 7.81 -12.15 3.15
C MET A 232 7.54 -11.69 1.72
N GLN A 233 6.27 -11.66 1.33
CA GLN A 233 5.90 -10.98 0.12
C GLN A 233 6.44 -9.58 0.35
N THR A 234 7.41 -9.20 -0.47
CA THR A 234 7.73 -7.80 -0.63
C THR A 234 6.45 -7.21 -1.23
N GLN A 235 5.48 -6.85 -0.37
CA GLN A 235 4.93 -5.52 -0.53
C GLN A 235 6.14 -4.63 -0.68
N ALA A 236 6.11 -3.71 -1.63
CA ALA A 236 7.10 -2.66 -1.71
C ALA A 236 6.94 -1.74 -0.46
N SER A 237 7.17 -2.29 0.74
CA SER A 237 7.09 -1.68 2.05
C SER A 237 8.48 -1.74 2.64
N GLY A 238 9.33 -0.92 2.04
CA GLY A 238 10.73 -0.88 2.33
C GLY A 238 11.44 0.02 1.35
N THR A 239 10.90 1.18 1.04
CA THR A 239 11.76 2.35 0.79
C THR A 239 12.83 2.34 1.89
N PRO A 240 14.12 2.45 1.57
CA PRO A 240 15.11 2.62 2.62
C PRO A 240 14.70 3.81 3.52
N LEU A 241 15.04 3.74 4.80
CA LEU A 241 14.96 4.86 5.76
C LEU A 241 15.56 6.17 5.23
N LEU A 242 16.27 6.13 4.09
CA LEU A 242 16.83 7.24 3.33
C LEU A 242 15.92 8.46 3.25
N PHE A 243 14.61 8.34 2.97
CA PHE A 243 13.71 9.51 2.78
C PHE A 243 12.82 9.88 3.98
N ASN A 244 13.03 9.26 5.14
CA ASN A 244 12.22 9.52 6.34
C ASN A 244 12.95 10.33 7.43
N SER A 245 14.19 10.75 7.17
CA SER A 245 14.93 11.64 8.06
C SER A 245 14.24 13.00 8.22
N PHE A 246 14.62 13.74 9.27
CA PHE A 246 14.14 15.09 9.53
C PHE A 246 14.34 16.00 8.30
N TYR A 247 15.49 15.91 7.63
CA TYR A 247 15.79 16.64 6.40
C TYR A 247 14.73 16.45 5.31
N TRP A 248 14.29 15.21 5.08
CA TRP A 248 13.30 14.94 4.04
C TRP A 248 11.89 15.37 4.44
N LYS A 249 11.56 15.24 5.73
CA LYS A 249 10.30 15.77 6.26
C LYS A 249 10.23 17.29 6.11
N THR A 250 11.29 18.01 6.47
CA THR A 250 11.36 19.46 6.32
C THR A 250 11.37 19.87 4.85
N ARG A 251 12.16 19.20 4.00
CA ARG A 251 12.19 19.48 2.55
C ARG A 251 10.79 19.35 1.92
N ARG A 252 10.09 18.24 2.15
CA ARG A 252 8.71 18.06 1.64
C ARG A 252 7.74 19.08 2.23
N PHE A 253 7.89 19.43 3.51
CA PHE A 253 7.07 20.48 4.12
C PHE A 253 7.25 21.82 3.41
N TRP A 254 8.49 22.25 3.14
CA TRP A 254 8.77 23.50 2.43
C TRP A 254 8.32 23.49 0.96
N ILE A 255 8.39 22.34 0.28
CA ILE A 255 7.79 22.19 -1.06
C ILE A 255 6.27 22.43 -0.97
N ARG A 256 5.58 21.74 -0.07
CA ARG A 256 4.12 21.89 0.10
C ARG A 256 3.72 23.29 0.55
N LEU A 257 4.53 23.95 1.37
CA LEU A 257 4.24 25.32 1.82
C LEU A 257 4.33 26.33 0.67
N ARG A 258 5.35 26.21 -0.19
CA ARG A 258 5.58 27.13 -1.32
C ARG A 258 4.63 26.89 -2.50
N HIS A 259 4.18 25.65 -2.69
CA HIS A 259 3.34 25.25 -3.82
C HIS A 259 1.95 24.84 -3.34
N TRP A 260 1.01 25.77 -3.46
CA TRP A 260 -0.35 25.61 -2.95
C TRP A 260 -1.11 24.45 -3.62
N GLU A 261 -0.70 24.04 -4.83
CA GLU A 261 -1.25 22.86 -5.53
C GLU A 261 -1.16 21.57 -4.69
N TYR A 262 -0.23 21.47 -3.74
CA TYR A 262 -0.08 20.32 -2.84
C TYR A 262 -0.73 20.51 -1.47
N TRP A 263 -1.46 21.59 -1.25
CA TRP A 263 -2.10 21.83 0.04
C TRP A 263 -3.16 20.78 0.33
N PRO A 264 -3.34 20.40 1.61
CA PRO A 264 -4.44 19.52 1.99
C PRO A 264 -5.79 20.08 1.54
N PHE A 265 -6.68 19.20 1.09
CA PHE A 265 -8.04 19.57 0.65
C PHE A 265 -8.76 20.49 1.64
N ALA A 266 -8.67 20.19 2.94
CA ALA A 266 -9.28 21.01 3.98
C ALA A 266 -8.75 22.47 3.98
N CYS A 267 -7.45 22.69 3.75
CA CYS A 267 -6.87 24.02 3.69
C CYS A 267 -7.34 24.81 2.47
N LEU A 268 -7.49 24.14 1.32
CA LEU A 268 -7.98 24.76 0.09
C LEU A 268 -9.47 25.17 0.20
N TYR A 269 -10.29 24.32 0.81
CA TYR A 269 -11.75 24.49 0.84
C TYR A 269 -12.31 25.18 2.08
N LEU A 270 -11.60 25.21 3.21
CA LEU A 270 -12.08 25.87 4.43
C LEU A 270 -12.48 27.35 4.19
N PRO A 271 -11.71 28.16 3.44
CA PRO A 271 -12.10 29.55 3.13
C PRO A 271 -13.36 29.68 2.27
N LEU A 272 -13.76 28.61 1.57
CA LEU A 272 -14.94 28.57 0.71
C LEU A 272 -16.20 28.09 1.45
N VAL A 273 -16.10 27.61 2.70
CA VAL A 273 -17.25 27.17 3.49
C VAL A 273 -18.33 28.27 3.61
N PRO A 274 -18.03 29.56 3.84
CA PRO A 274 -19.04 30.62 3.87
C PRO A 274 -19.83 30.72 2.56
N LEU A 275 -19.17 30.53 1.41
CA LEU A 275 -19.83 30.53 0.10
C LEU A 275 -20.80 29.36 -0.01
N TRP A 276 -20.39 28.15 0.39
CA TRP A 276 -21.25 26.97 0.38
C TRP A 276 -22.50 27.19 1.24
N LEU A 277 -22.33 27.73 2.44
CA LEU A 277 -23.43 28.03 3.35
C LEU A 277 -24.38 29.08 2.77
N TRP A 278 -23.85 30.11 2.11
CA TRP A 278 -24.66 31.12 1.43
C TRP A 278 -25.48 30.53 0.28
N LEU A 279 -24.87 29.72 -0.60
CA LEU A 279 -25.59 29.02 -1.68
C LEU A 279 -26.64 28.06 -1.11
N SER A 280 -26.29 27.34 -0.04
CA SER A 280 -27.19 26.41 0.63
C SER A 280 -28.41 27.11 1.23
N LEU A 281 -28.22 28.29 1.84
CA LEU A 281 -29.30 29.12 2.36
C LEU A 281 -30.23 29.57 1.23
N ARG A 282 -29.67 30.02 0.11
CA ARG A 282 -30.45 30.43 -1.08
C ARG A 282 -31.22 29.27 -1.71
N ALA A 283 -30.64 28.06 -1.72
CA ALA A 283 -31.28 26.85 -2.19
C ALA A 283 -32.29 26.26 -1.20
N ARG A 284 -32.22 26.69 0.08
CA ARG A 284 -32.87 26.03 1.22
C ARG A 284 -32.51 24.53 1.33
N SER A 285 -31.29 24.18 0.93
CA SER A 285 -30.75 22.82 1.01
C SER A 285 -29.22 22.86 1.08
N LEU A 286 -28.63 22.14 2.04
CA LEU A 286 -27.18 21.91 2.12
C LEU A 286 -26.67 21.00 0.98
N LEU A 287 -27.58 20.35 0.25
CA LEU A 287 -27.30 19.38 -0.81
C LEU A 287 -27.81 19.89 -2.14
N PHE A 288 -27.74 21.21 -2.38
CA PHE A 288 -28.30 21.83 -3.57
C PHE A 288 -27.77 21.23 -4.88
N PHE A 289 -26.51 20.78 -4.90
CA PHE A 289 -25.86 20.14 -6.05
C PHE A 289 -26.56 18.87 -6.54
N SER A 290 -27.39 18.25 -5.69
CA SER A 290 -28.00 16.94 -5.94
C SER A 290 -28.97 16.90 -7.12
N ALA A 291 -29.37 18.04 -7.69
CA ALA A 291 -30.24 18.12 -8.87
C ALA A 291 -29.51 18.59 -10.14
N ALA A 292 -28.19 18.76 -10.11
CA ALA A 292 -27.45 19.27 -11.25
C ALA A 292 -27.49 18.31 -12.46
N ASN A 293 -27.37 17.00 -12.22
CA ASN A 293 -27.32 15.98 -13.27
C ASN A 293 -28.39 14.90 -13.03
N PRO A 294 -29.65 15.10 -13.46
CA PRO A 294 -30.73 14.17 -13.16
C PRO A 294 -30.56 12.73 -13.65
N GLY A 295 -29.71 12.49 -14.66
CA GLY A 295 -29.46 11.14 -15.19
C GLY A 295 -28.34 10.39 -14.48
N ILE A 296 -27.67 11.00 -13.50
CA ILE A 296 -26.55 10.39 -12.77
C ILE A 296 -26.91 10.31 -11.30
N ALA A 297 -26.71 9.14 -10.68
CA ALA A 297 -26.95 8.93 -9.26
C ALA A 297 -26.24 10.00 -8.42
N TYR A 298 -26.98 10.62 -7.50
CA TYR A 298 -26.49 11.71 -6.65
C TYR A 298 -25.87 12.90 -7.41
N SER A 299 -26.26 13.10 -8.68
CA SER A 299 -25.65 14.06 -9.61
C SER A 299 -24.14 13.88 -9.82
N GLY A 300 -23.62 12.68 -9.54
CA GLY A 300 -22.19 12.36 -9.58
C GLY A 300 -21.37 13.14 -8.55
N PHE A 301 -21.91 13.31 -7.34
CA PHE A 301 -21.18 13.92 -6.22
C PHE A 301 -20.23 12.93 -5.52
N ILE A 302 -20.76 11.75 -5.19
CA ILE A 302 -20.04 10.57 -4.69
C ILE A 302 -20.79 9.31 -5.14
N GLN A 303 -20.19 8.12 -4.96
CA GLN A 303 -20.78 6.82 -5.35
C GLN A 303 -21.00 6.67 -6.86
N GLU A 304 -20.12 7.27 -7.66
CA GLU A 304 -20.17 7.20 -9.12
C GLU A 304 -19.77 5.81 -9.62
N ARG A 305 -20.79 4.96 -9.85
CA ARG A 305 -20.62 3.64 -10.48
C ARG A 305 -20.31 3.82 -11.95
N LYS A 306 -19.12 3.40 -12.34
CA LYS A 306 -18.68 3.45 -13.73
C LYS A 306 -19.54 2.54 -14.62
N SER A 307 -19.99 1.40 -14.11
CA SER A 307 -20.92 0.49 -14.80
C SER A 307 -22.28 1.11 -15.11
N ASP A 308 -22.73 2.11 -14.34
CA ASP A 308 -23.98 2.83 -14.59
C ASP A 308 -23.78 4.02 -15.55
N ILE A 309 -22.60 4.65 -15.51
CA ILE A 309 -22.30 5.87 -16.28
C ILE A 309 -21.90 5.56 -17.73
N TYR A 310 -21.08 4.53 -17.97
CA TYR A 310 -20.62 4.22 -19.33
C TYR A 310 -21.76 3.97 -20.33
N PRO A 311 -22.81 3.21 -19.99
CA PRO A 311 -23.94 2.99 -20.90
C PRO A 311 -24.72 4.27 -21.26
N LEU A 312 -24.53 5.37 -20.53
CA LEU A 312 -25.15 6.67 -20.85
C LEU A 312 -24.35 7.44 -21.91
N LEU A 313 -23.08 7.09 -22.14
CA LEU A 313 -22.25 7.69 -23.17
C LEU A 313 -22.56 7.08 -24.54
N PRO A 314 -22.36 7.84 -25.64
CA PRO A 314 -22.50 7.28 -26.98
C PRO A 314 -21.56 6.09 -27.20
N GLU A 315 -22.08 5.05 -27.86
CA GLU A 315 -21.33 3.82 -28.13
C GLU A 315 -20.06 4.11 -28.95
N GLY A 316 -18.97 3.44 -28.62
CA GLY A 316 -17.66 3.61 -29.29
C GLY A 316 -16.85 4.82 -28.81
N LEU A 317 -17.38 5.66 -27.93
CA LEU A 317 -16.65 6.80 -27.35
C LEU A 317 -16.02 6.50 -25.98
N TYR A 318 -16.17 5.29 -25.45
CA TYR A 318 -15.58 4.86 -24.19
C TYR A 318 -15.00 3.44 -24.33
N PRO A 319 -14.06 3.04 -23.46
CA PRO A 319 -13.41 1.75 -23.58
C PRO A 319 -14.39 0.59 -23.38
N LYS A 320 -14.33 -0.41 -24.25
CA LYS A 320 -15.04 -1.68 -24.03
C LYS A 320 -14.62 -2.28 -22.69
N GLY A 321 -15.60 -2.78 -21.94
CA GLY A 321 -15.32 -3.31 -20.62
C GLY A 321 -16.45 -4.12 -20.01
N VAL A 322 -16.10 -4.84 -18.95
CA VAL A 322 -16.99 -5.78 -18.24
C VAL A 322 -16.92 -5.55 -16.74
N LEU A 323 -18.07 -5.64 -16.08
CA LEU A 323 -18.18 -5.59 -14.62
C LEU A 323 -17.94 -6.97 -14.03
N CYS A 324 -16.89 -7.08 -13.22
CA CYS A 324 -16.57 -8.26 -12.43
C CYS A 324 -17.08 -8.05 -11.00
N LYS A 325 -17.99 -8.94 -10.57
CA LYS A 325 -18.50 -8.94 -9.20
C LYS A 325 -17.46 -9.46 -8.21
N THR A 326 -17.47 -8.89 -7.02
CA THR A 326 -16.60 -9.33 -5.93
C THR A 326 -16.78 -10.83 -5.68
N GLY A 327 -15.68 -11.58 -5.60
CA GLY A 327 -15.71 -13.01 -5.29
C GLY A 327 -15.84 -13.94 -6.50
N MET A 328 -15.97 -13.42 -7.74
CA MET A 328 -15.90 -14.25 -8.94
C MET A 328 -14.60 -15.08 -8.97
N SER A 329 -14.73 -16.33 -9.38
CA SER A 329 -13.62 -17.25 -9.61
C SER A 329 -12.84 -16.87 -10.87
N ALA A 330 -11.59 -17.35 -10.98
CA ALA A 330 -10.79 -17.14 -12.18
C ALA A 330 -11.47 -17.73 -13.44
N GLY A 331 -12.17 -18.85 -13.29
CA GLY A 331 -12.92 -19.49 -14.37
C GLY A 331 -14.05 -18.62 -14.91
N GLU A 332 -14.85 -18.02 -14.01
CA GLU A 332 -15.96 -17.12 -14.40
C GLU A 332 -15.44 -15.87 -15.11
N ILE A 333 -14.38 -15.22 -14.59
CA ILE A 333 -13.81 -14.03 -15.22
C ILE A 333 -13.24 -14.36 -16.60
N ASN A 334 -12.55 -15.48 -16.76
CA ASN A 334 -12.03 -15.90 -18.06
C ASN A 334 -13.14 -16.18 -19.08
N SER A 335 -14.30 -16.67 -18.65
CA SER A 335 -15.46 -16.81 -19.53
C SER A 335 -16.01 -15.45 -19.96
N VAL A 336 -16.17 -14.51 -19.02
CA VAL A 336 -16.62 -13.14 -19.32
C VAL A 336 -15.67 -12.42 -20.28
N LEU A 337 -14.34 -12.57 -20.13
CA LEU A 337 -13.37 -12.01 -21.05
C LEU A 337 -13.51 -12.56 -22.47
N ARG A 338 -13.72 -13.88 -22.61
CA ARG A 338 -13.94 -14.52 -23.92
C ARG A 338 -15.24 -14.06 -24.57
N GLU A 339 -16.34 -14.04 -23.81
CA GLU A 339 -17.65 -13.58 -24.29
C GLU A 339 -17.61 -12.11 -24.75
N SER A 340 -16.80 -11.30 -24.09
CA SER A 340 -16.67 -9.87 -24.37
C SER A 340 -15.55 -9.53 -25.35
N SER A 341 -14.85 -10.54 -25.89
CA SER A 341 -13.72 -10.38 -26.81
C SER A 341 -12.65 -9.41 -26.31
N LEU A 342 -12.36 -9.44 -25.00
CA LEU A 342 -11.33 -8.62 -24.35
C LEU A 342 -10.03 -9.40 -24.23
N ASP A 343 -8.92 -8.77 -24.65
CA ASP A 343 -7.57 -9.35 -24.57
C ASP A 343 -6.60 -8.37 -23.90
N PHE A 344 -5.48 -8.90 -23.41
CA PHE A 344 -4.44 -8.12 -22.76
C PHE A 344 -3.67 -7.23 -23.76
N PRO A 345 -3.25 -6.02 -23.38
CA PRO A 345 -3.33 -5.45 -22.03
C PRO A 345 -4.71 -4.88 -21.67
N LEU A 346 -5.10 -5.05 -20.40
CA LEU A 346 -6.37 -4.56 -19.83
C LEU A 346 -6.10 -3.56 -18.70
N ILE A 347 -7.03 -2.65 -18.46
CA ILE A 347 -7.07 -1.82 -17.25
C ILE A 347 -8.10 -2.39 -16.29
N ALA A 348 -7.68 -2.70 -15.06
CA ALA A 348 -8.57 -3.03 -13.96
C ALA A 348 -8.76 -1.80 -13.07
N LYS A 349 -10.01 -1.50 -12.70
CA LYS A 349 -10.35 -0.40 -11.79
C LYS A 349 -11.62 -0.68 -11.00
N PRO A 350 -11.74 -0.21 -9.74
CA PRO A 350 -12.99 -0.33 -8.99
C PRO A 350 -14.17 0.31 -9.72
N ASP A 351 -15.35 -0.30 -9.62
CA ASP A 351 -16.59 0.23 -10.19
C ASP A 351 -16.93 1.61 -9.60
N ILE A 352 -16.72 1.75 -8.29
CA ILE A 352 -16.69 3.03 -7.58
C ILE A 352 -15.27 3.20 -7.03
N GLY A 353 -14.57 4.24 -7.46
CA GLY A 353 -13.16 4.45 -7.10
C GLY A 353 -12.79 5.92 -6.96
N GLU A 354 -11.74 6.20 -6.21
CA GLU A 354 -11.23 7.54 -5.98
C GLU A 354 -9.72 7.59 -6.09
N ARG A 355 -9.19 8.73 -6.57
CA ARG A 355 -7.75 9.06 -6.58
C ARG A 355 -6.86 7.98 -7.21
N GLY A 356 -7.39 7.20 -8.15
CA GLY A 356 -6.66 6.12 -8.82
C GLY A 356 -6.28 4.94 -7.92
N ILE A 357 -6.91 4.77 -6.76
CA ILE A 357 -6.71 3.61 -5.89
C ILE A 357 -7.18 2.34 -6.61
N GLN A 358 -6.36 1.28 -6.55
CA GLN A 358 -6.60 0.00 -7.25
C GLN A 358 -6.82 0.12 -8.77
N VAL A 359 -6.32 1.19 -9.42
CA VAL A 359 -6.28 1.27 -10.88
C VAL A 359 -4.96 0.70 -11.37
N GLU A 360 -5.01 -0.38 -12.15
CA GLU A 360 -3.81 -1.11 -12.58
C GLU A 360 -3.89 -1.59 -14.03
N LEU A 361 -2.78 -1.43 -14.74
CA LEU A 361 -2.56 -2.02 -16.06
C LEU A 361 -2.16 -3.48 -15.90
N LEU A 362 -2.99 -4.38 -16.41
CA LEU A 362 -2.78 -5.81 -16.45
C LEU A 362 -2.20 -6.17 -17.82
N ARG A 363 -1.02 -6.78 -17.86
CA ARG A 363 -0.33 -7.15 -19.11
C ARG A 363 -0.48 -8.62 -19.45
N LYS A 364 -0.82 -9.46 -18.47
CA LYS A 364 -0.97 -10.91 -18.61
C LYS A 364 -2.02 -11.47 -17.65
N PRO A 365 -2.54 -12.69 -17.89
CA PRO A 365 -3.52 -13.34 -17.03
C PRO A 365 -3.11 -13.44 -15.55
N ALA A 366 -1.82 -13.63 -15.27
CA ALA A 366 -1.33 -13.68 -13.88
C ALA A 366 -1.54 -12.36 -13.12
N ASP A 367 -1.49 -11.22 -13.81
CA ASP A 367 -1.74 -9.90 -13.20
C ASP A 367 -3.21 -9.77 -12.79
N LEU A 368 -4.11 -10.32 -13.61
CA LEU A 368 -5.54 -10.37 -13.32
C LEU A 368 -5.85 -11.24 -12.11
N ASP A 369 -5.24 -12.42 -12.00
CA ASP A 369 -5.42 -13.28 -10.82
C ASP A 369 -4.91 -12.62 -9.54
N ALA A 370 -3.78 -11.93 -9.62
CA ALA A 370 -3.26 -11.12 -8.52
C ALA A 370 -4.22 -9.98 -8.16
N TYR A 371 -4.82 -9.29 -9.14
CA TYR A 371 -5.82 -8.24 -8.92
C TYR A 371 -7.09 -8.77 -8.26
N ARG A 372 -7.65 -9.83 -8.82
CA ARG A 372 -8.88 -10.47 -8.36
C ARG A 372 -8.76 -10.96 -6.91
N SER A 373 -7.63 -11.56 -6.54
CA SER A 373 -7.44 -12.12 -5.19
C SER A 373 -7.36 -11.04 -4.09
N ARG A 374 -6.79 -9.87 -4.41
CA ARG A 374 -6.74 -8.73 -3.48
C ARG A 374 -8.02 -7.89 -3.45
N SER A 375 -8.73 -7.76 -4.57
CA SER A 375 -9.91 -6.90 -4.65
C SER A 375 -11.03 -7.41 -3.73
N LYS A 376 -11.65 -6.47 -2.99
CA LYS A 376 -12.80 -6.71 -2.09
C LYS A 376 -14.06 -5.97 -2.53
N VAL A 377 -14.02 -5.37 -3.71
CA VAL A 377 -15.10 -4.58 -4.29
C VAL A 377 -15.30 -4.97 -5.76
N ASP A 378 -16.47 -4.64 -6.29
CA ASP A 378 -16.75 -4.82 -7.71
C ASP A 378 -15.78 -3.95 -8.53
N PHE A 379 -15.29 -4.50 -9.63
CA PHE A 379 -14.30 -3.82 -10.48
C PHE A 379 -14.63 -4.04 -11.96
N LEU A 380 -14.18 -3.10 -12.79
CA LEU A 380 -14.25 -3.18 -14.24
C LEU A 380 -12.93 -3.70 -14.79
N LEU A 381 -13.01 -4.58 -15.78
CA LEU A 381 -11.93 -4.86 -16.72
C LEU A 381 -12.25 -4.16 -18.03
N GLN A 382 -11.34 -3.33 -18.51
CA GLN A 382 -11.52 -2.55 -19.74
C GLN A 382 -10.32 -2.67 -20.66
N GLU A 383 -10.53 -2.46 -21.96
CA GLU A 383 -9.44 -2.31 -22.92
C GLU A 383 -8.50 -1.17 -22.52
N TYR A 384 -7.20 -1.37 -22.79
CA TYR A 384 -6.21 -0.32 -22.60
C TYR A 384 -6.18 0.62 -23.81
N ILE A 385 -6.43 1.91 -23.57
CA ILE A 385 -6.38 2.94 -24.62
C ILE A 385 -4.96 3.53 -24.70
N ASP A 386 -4.20 3.13 -25.71
CA ASP A 386 -2.80 3.52 -25.92
C ASP A 386 -2.63 4.84 -26.69
N TYR A 387 -3.54 5.79 -26.49
CA TYR A 387 -3.32 7.15 -27.00
C TYR A 387 -2.33 7.91 -26.13
N SER A 388 -1.48 8.71 -26.79
CA SER A 388 -0.35 9.42 -26.19
C SER A 388 -0.75 10.61 -25.31
N HIS A 389 -1.91 11.22 -25.56
CA HIS A 389 -2.36 12.39 -24.82
C HIS A 389 -3.55 12.06 -23.90
N GLU A 390 -3.54 12.67 -22.71
CA GLU A 390 -4.63 12.61 -21.74
C GLU A 390 -4.97 14.03 -21.25
N ILE A 391 -6.25 14.38 -21.31
CA ILE A 391 -6.79 15.67 -20.85
C ILE A 391 -8.03 15.48 -20.01
N GLY A 392 -8.33 16.45 -19.15
CA GLY A 392 -9.63 16.61 -18.51
C GLY A 392 -10.34 17.83 -19.06
N ILE A 393 -11.51 17.66 -19.70
CA ILE A 393 -12.33 18.75 -20.22
C ILE A 393 -13.50 18.97 -19.26
N PHE A 394 -13.65 20.19 -18.77
CA PHE A 394 -14.76 20.54 -17.90
C PHE A 394 -15.89 21.18 -18.72
N TYR A 395 -17.06 20.57 -18.68
CA TYR A 395 -18.24 20.94 -19.46
C TYR A 395 -19.37 21.39 -18.53
N TYR A 396 -20.13 22.40 -18.98
CA TYR A 396 -21.42 22.70 -18.39
C TYR A 396 -22.44 23.19 -19.42
N ARG A 397 -23.72 22.98 -19.14
CA ARG A 397 -24.85 23.52 -19.90
C ARG A 397 -25.95 23.94 -18.95
N ILE A 398 -26.42 25.18 -19.09
CA ILE A 398 -27.56 25.65 -18.31
C ILE A 398 -28.83 24.98 -18.86
N PRO A 399 -29.68 24.34 -18.03
CA PRO A 399 -30.91 23.73 -18.52
C PRO A 399 -31.79 24.75 -19.26
N GLY A 400 -32.25 24.37 -20.45
CA GLY A 400 -32.98 25.26 -21.38
C GLY A 400 -32.10 25.90 -22.46
N ASN A 401 -30.78 25.97 -22.26
CA ASN A 401 -29.87 26.40 -23.33
C ASN A 401 -29.69 25.28 -24.36
N LYS A 402 -29.60 25.67 -25.64
CA LYS A 402 -29.33 24.74 -26.74
C LYS A 402 -27.92 24.15 -26.65
N ASN A 403 -26.94 24.98 -26.34
CA ASN A 403 -25.52 24.63 -26.32
C ASN A 403 -24.92 24.77 -24.93
N GLY A 404 -23.99 23.87 -24.61
CA GLY A 404 -23.10 23.96 -23.46
C GLY A 404 -21.83 24.75 -23.76
N GLN A 405 -20.95 24.79 -22.76
CA GLN A 405 -19.69 25.51 -22.80
C GLN A 405 -18.60 24.71 -22.09
N LEU A 406 -17.36 24.93 -22.50
CA LEU A 406 -16.18 24.43 -21.81
C LEU A 406 -15.71 25.47 -20.81
N SER A 407 -15.54 25.06 -19.56
CA SER A 407 -15.13 25.97 -18.48
C SER A 407 -13.62 25.90 -18.21
N GLY A 408 -12.94 24.88 -18.70
CA GLY A 408 -11.49 24.72 -18.63
C GLY A 408 -11.03 23.38 -19.20
N ILE A 409 -9.76 23.28 -19.57
CA ILE A 409 -9.11 22.05 -20.02
C ILE A 409 -7.84 21.87 -19.21
N VAL A 410 -7.65 20.69 -18.61
CA VAL A 410 -6.40 20.33 -17.95
C VAL A 410 -5.62 19.35 -18.83
N GLY A 411 -4.36 19.66 -19.12
CA GLY A 411 -3.37 18.73 -19.64
C GLY A 411 -2.69 17.97 -18.51
N LYS A 412 -2.34 16.71 -18.76
CA LYS A 412 -1.64 15.86 -17.79
C LYS A 412 -0.26 15.51 -18.33
N GLU A 413 0.77 16.10 -17.73
CA GLU A 413 2.15 15.68 -17.95
C GLU A 413 2.54 14.64 -16.89
N PHE A 414 2.96 13.47 -17.34
CA PHE A 414 3.40 12.41 -16.44
C PHE A 414 4.72 12.79 -15.78
N LEU A 415 4.93 12.30 -14.56
CA LEU A 415 6.18 12.54 -13.86
C LEU A 415 7.31 11.84 -14.63
N SER A 416 8.24 12.61 -15.19
CA SER A 416 9.39 12.10 -15.92
C SER A 416 10.67 12.82 -15.55
N VAL A 417 11.80 12.19 -15.87
CA VAL A 417 13.13 12.80 -15.83
C VAL A 417 13.83 12.52 -17.15
N THR A 418 14.69 13.46 -17.57
CA THR A 418 15.51 13.30 -18.77
C THR A 418 16.94 12.98 -18.36
N GLY A 419 17.49 11.90 -18.91
CA GLY A 419 18.88 11.51 -18.69
C GLY A 419 19.85 12.50 -19.30
N ASP A 420 20.94 12.76 -18.59
CA ASP A 420 22.08 13.54 -19.06
C ASP A 420 23.29 12.65 -19.39
N GLY A 421 23.18 11.32 -19.22
CA GLY A 421 24.25 10.35 -19.42
C GLY A 421 25.33 10.36 -18.33
N GLN A 422 25.17 11.13 -17.25
CA GLN A 422 26.19 11.32 -16.20
C GLN A 422 25.64 11.20 -14.78
N THR A 423 24.41 11.66 -14.56
CA THR A 423 23.77 11.76 -13.24
C THR A 423 22.89 10.54 -12.99
N SER A 424 22.96 9.99 -11.78
CA SER A 424 22.11 8.86 -11.41
C SER A 424 20.62 9.26 -11.38
N LEU A 425 19.75 8.29 -11.63
CA LEU A 425 18.30 8.46 -11.60
C LEU A 425 17.84 9.13 -10.30
N LEU A 426 18.33 8.68 -9.14
CA LEU A 426 17.99 9.31 -7.85
C LEU A 426 18.39 10.78 -7.80
N SER A 427 19.57 11.13 -8.29
CA SER A 427 20.06 12.51 -8.26
C SER A 427 19.24 13.41 -9.20
N LEU A 428 18.80 12.89 -10.36
CA LEU A 428 17.87 13.59 -11.25
C LEU A 428 16.49 13.79 -10.59
N LEU A 429 15.95 12.76 -9.94
CA LEU A 429 14.70 12.86 -9.17
C LEU A 429 14.80 13.89 -8.04
N MET A 430 15.95 13.96 -7.37
CA MET A 430 16.19 14.91 -6.29
C MET A 430 16.22 16.36 -6.74
N GLN A 431 16.41 16.65 -8.02
CA GLN A 431 16.37 18.02 -8.57
C GLN A 431 14.93 18.47 -8.88
N ASN A 432 13.98 17.54 -8.92
CA ASN A 432 12.58 17.82 -9.23
C ASN A 432 11.72 17.77 -7.95
N ASP A 433 11.22 18.93 -7.49
CA ASP A 433 10.42 19.04 -6.27
C ASP A 433 9.16 18.15 -6.29
N ARG A 434 8.55 17.94 -7.47
CA ARG A 434 7.38 17.05 -7.62
C ARG A 434 7.79 15.59 -7.44
N ALA A 435 8.93 15.18 -8.00
CA ALA A 435 9.49 13.85 -7.77
C ALA A 435 9.87 13.62 -6.30
N VAL A 436 10.40 14.66 -5.61
CA VAL A 436 10.74 14.60 -4.17
C VAL A 436 9.54 14.26 -3.30
N LEU A 437 8.34 14.78 -3.64
CA LEU A 437 7.10 14.42 -2.94
C LEU A 437 6.71 12.95 -3.13
N GLN A 438 7.14 12.32 -4.22
CA GLN A 438 6.84 10.94 -4.60
C GLN A 438 7.98 9.96 -4.32
N LEU A 439 9.16 10.41 -3.87
CA LEU A 439 10.36 9.58 -3.68
C LEU A 439 10.11 8.31 -2.89
N HIS A 440 9.22 8.34 -1.88
CA HIS A 440 8.88 7.15 -1.11
C HIS A 440 8.18 6.10 -1.99
N ALA A 441 7.17 6.50 -2.77
CA ALA A 441 6.47 5.60 -3.68
C ALA A 441 7.38 5.15 -4.84
N LEU A 442 8.23 6.05 -5.35
CA LEU A 442 9.16 5.76 -6.43
C LEU A 442 10.24 4.77 -5.99
N ALA A 443 10.78 4.85 -4.77
CA ALA A 443 11.80 3.88 -4.34
C ALA A 443 11.23 2.46 -4.19
N ALA A 444 9.92 2.35 -3.91
CA ALA A 444 9.22 1.08 -3.89
C ALA A 444 9.14 0.42 -5.29
N VAL A 445 9.11 1.22 -6.35
CA VAL A 445 8.98 0.75 -7.74
C VAL A 445 10.35 0.57 -8.40
N PHE A 446 11.23 1.57 -8.27
CA PHE A 446 12.51 1.62 -8.97
C PHE A 446 13.62 0.92 -8.17
N GLY A 447 13.56 0.89 -6.84
CA GLY A 447 14.51 0.17 -6.00
C GLY A 447 15.97 0.47 -6.36
N ASP A 448 16.69 -0.58 -6.77
CA ASP A 448 18.11 -0.53 -7.12
C ASP A 448 18.40 0.22 -8.44
N GLN A 449 17.37 0.50 -9.26
CA GLN A 449 17.51 1.30 -10.49
C GLN A 449 17.84 2.77 -10.21
N PHE A 450 17.75 3.21 -8.96
CA PHE A 450 18.09 4.57 -8.55
C PHE A 450 19.55 4.96 -8.79
N ASP A 451 20.46 3.98 -8.80
CA ASP A 451 21.87 4.19 -9.06
C ASP A 451 22.22 4.11 -10.56
N ASN A 452 21.26 3.71 -11.40
CA ASN A 452 21.44 3.72 -12.85
C ASN A 452 21.59 5.15 -13.37
N ILE A 453 22.44 5.33 -14.37
CA ILE A 453 22.62 6.58 -15.10
C ILE A 453 21.83 6.46 -16.40
N PRO A 454 20.70 7.18 -16.56
CA PRO A 454 19.94 7.16 -17.80
C PRO A 454 20.72 7.79 -18.96
N ASP A 455 20.51 7.30 -20.17
CA ASP A 455 21.22 7.76 -21.36
C ASP A 455 20.91 9.24 -21.65
N SER A 456 21.86 9.94 -22.28
CA SER A 456 21.66 11.35 -22.62
C SER A 456 20.48 11.53 -23.58
N GLY A 457 19.47 12.30 -23.16
CA GLY A 457 18.23 12.52 -23.92
C GLY A 457 17.14 11.46 -23.71
N GLU A 458 17.40 10.40 -22.94
CA GLU A 458 16.40 9.39 -22.58
C GLU A 458 15.35 10.00 -21.64
N ILE A 459 14.05 9.88 -21.98
CA ILE A 459 12.96 10.32 -21.11
C ILE A 459 12.38 9.12 -20.36
N LEU A 460 12.68 9.05 -19.06
CA LEU A 460 12.14 8.04 -18.17
C LEU A 460 10.82 8.53 -17.56
N THR A 461 9.70 7.93 -17.98
CA THR A 461 8.39 8.18 -17.35
C THR A 461 8.24 7.32 -16.10
N LEU A 462 8.11 7.98 -14.95
CA LEU A 462 8.18 7.37 -13.62
C LEU A 462 6.82 6.86 -13.14
N VAL A 463 5.74 7.55 -13.53
CA VAL A 463 4.36 7.20 -13.18
C VAL A 463 3.49 7.37 -14.43
N PRO A 464 3.07 6.27 -15.09
CA PRO A 464 2.37 6.33 -16.39
C PRO A 464 0.85 6.59 -16.25
N TYR A 465 0.45 7.35 -15.23
CA TYR A 465 -0.96 7.64 -14.92
C TYR A 465 -1.13 9.13 -14.63
N GLY A 466 -2.17 9.75 -15.19
CA GLY A 466 -2.49 11.17 -15.06
C GLY A 466 -3.11 11.57 -13.71
N ASN A 467 -2.39 11.35 -12.60
CA ASN A 467 -2.87 11.65 -11.26
C ASN A 467 -1.94 12.65 -10.53
N HIS A 468 -2.50 13.82 -10.22
CA HIS A 468 -1.79 14.88 -9.50
C HIS A 468 -1.18 14.42 -8.17
N SER A 469 -1.92 13.62 -7.40
CA SER A 469 -1.46 13.10 -6.10
C SER A 469 -0.27 12.14 -6.22
N ARG A 470 -0.07 11.53 -7.40
CA ARG A 470 1.05 10.63 -7.73
C ARG A 470 2.15 11.31 -8.54
N GLY A 471 2.10 12.65 -8.66
CA GLY A 471 3.17 13.44 -9.26
C GLY A 471 2.99 13.81 -10.73
N SER A 472 1.82 13.59 -11.34
CA SER A 472 1.55 14.23 -12.64
C SER A 472 1.45 15.75 -12.47
N ARG A 473 1.99 16.49 -13.43
CA ARG A 473 1.81 17.95 -13.52
C ARG A 473 0.53 18.23 -14.29
N PHE A 474 -0.33 19.05 -13.69
CA PHE A 474 -1.53 19.56 -14.33
C PHE A 474 -1.20 20.91 -14.96
N ILE A 475 -1.74 21.13 -16.16
CA ILE A 475 -1.47 22.31 -16.97
C ILE A 475 -2.79 22.85 -17.46
N ASP A 476 -2.99 24.15 -17.32
CA ASP A 476 -4.15 24.81 -17.85
C ASP A 476 -3.99 24.99 -19.37
N LEU A 477 -4.83 24.25 -20.10
CA LEU A 477 -4.93 24.30 -21.55
C LEU A 477 -6.19 25.04 -21.99
N HIS A 478 -6.71 25.98 -21.19
CA HIS A 478 -7.84 26.83 -21.58
C HIS A 478 -7.66 27.50 -22.95
N SER A 479 -6.42 27.84 -23.33
CA SER A 479 -6.10 28.39 -24.65
C SER A 479 -6.40 27.45 -25.83
N ARG A 480 -6.63 26.15 -25.59
CA ARG A 480 -7.03 25.15 -26.58
C ARG A 480 -8.55 25.08 -26.79
N ILE A 481 -9.35 25.83 -26.03
CA ILE A 481 -10.80 25.89 -26.23
C ILE A 481 -11.08 26.64 -27.53
N THR A 482 -11.56 25.89 -28.53
CA THR A 482 -12.05 26.43 -29.80
C THR A 482 -13.57 26.25 -29.91
N PRO A 483 -14.26 27.00 -30.80
CA PRO A 483 -15.66 26.73 -31.11
C PRO A 483 -15.89 25.29 -31.58
N GLY A 484 -15.01 24.75 -32.44
CA GLY A 484 -15.14 23.38 -32.95
C GLY A 484 -15.00 22.32 -31.86
N LEU A 485 -14.03 22.46 -30.95
CA LEU A 485 -13.89 21.56 -29.81
C LEU A 485 -15.10 21.66 -28.87
N THR A 486 -15.60 22.87 -28.63
CA THR A 486 -16.79 23.10 -27.80
C THR A 486 -18.02 22.40 -28.39
N ASP A 487 -18.26 22.57 -29.70
CA ASP A 487 -19.37 21.93 -30.40
C ASP A 487 -19.26 20.40 -30.41
N MET A 488 -18.05 19.87 -30.54
CA MET A 488 -17.79 18.42 -30.50
C MET A 488 -18.13 17.86 -29.11
N ILE A 489 -17.59 18.44 -28.04
CA ILE A 489 -17.87 17.98 -26.67
C ILE A 489 -19.35 18.20 -26.31
N ASP A 490 -19.96 19.29 -26.74
CA ASP A 490 -21.38 19.55 -26.54
C ASP A 490 -22.26 18.49 -27.21
N LYS A 491 -21.96 18.10 -28.46
CA LYS A 491 -22.65 16.99 -29.14
C LYS A 491 -22.55 15.67 -28.38
N VAL A 492 -21.41 15.38 -27.77
CA VAL A 492 -21.25 14.19 -26.94
C VAL A 492 -22.07 14.30 -25.65
N CYS A 493 -21.89 15.39 -24.90
CA CYS A 493 -22.53 15.58 -23.59
C CYS A 493 -24.05 15.71 -23.67
N THR A 494 -24.58 16.26 -24.76
CA THR A 494 -26.04 16.38 -24.98
C THR A 494 -26.73 15.04 -25.23
N GLN A 495 -25.99 13.99 -25.63
CA GLN A 495 -26.51 12.63 -25.76
C GLN A 495 -26.59 11.89 -24.42
N VAL A 496 -25.85 12.34 -23.40
CA VAL A 496 -25.90 11.77 -22.05
C VAL A 496 -27.16 12.27 -21.34
N PRO A 497 -28.15 11.41 -21.06
CA PRO A 497 -29.44 11.85 -20.52
C PRO A 497 -29.25 12.57 -19.19
N GLY A 498 -29.81 13.77 -19.07
CA GLY A 498 -29.77 14.53 -17.81
C GLY A 498 -28.37 14.95 -17.34
N PHE A 499 -27.35 14.99 -18.21
CA PHE A 499 -26.04 15.53 -17.89
C PHE A 499 -25.92 17.02 -18.26
N TYR A 500 -25.49 17.83 -17.29
CA TYR A 500 -25.39 19.29 -17.42
C TYR A 500 -24.10 19.87 -16.84
N PHE A 501 -23.38 19.17 -15.97
CA PHE A 501 -22.17 19.68 -15.32
C PHE A 501 -21.22 18.55 -14.95
N GLY A 502 -19.97 18.64 -15.40
CA GLY A 502 -18.97 17.66 -15.01
C GLY A 502 -17.68 17.70 -15.82
N ARG A 503 -16.80 16.74 -15.55
CA ARG A 503 -15.49 16.61 -16.21
C ARG A 503 -15.42 15.30 -16.99
N LEU A 504 -14.99 15.41 -18.25
CA LEU A 504 -14.63 14.29 -19.10
C LEU A 504 -13.11 14.10 -19.04
N ASP A 505 -12.63 12.95 -18.60
CA ASP A 505 -11.24 12.55 -18.75
C ASP A 505 -11.10 11.76 -20.05
N ILE A 506 -10.33 12.30 -21.00
CA ILE A 506 -10.24 11.83 -22.38
C ILE A 506 -8.80 11.47 -22.70
N ARG A 507 -8.61 10.30 -23.32
CA ARG A 507 -7.37 9.96 -24.05
C ARG A 507 -7.61 10.12 -25.54
N PHE A 508 -6.66 10.69 -26.27
CA PHE A 508 -6.83 11.04 -27.67
C PHE A 508 -5.50 11.08 -28.44
N LYS A 509 -5.58 10.87 -29.76
CA LYS A 509 -4.39 10.77 -30.61
C LYS A 509 -3.70 12.11 -30.86
N ASN A 510 -4.45 13.14 -31.24
CA ASN A 510 -3.98 14.52 -31.42
C ASN A 510 -5.18 15.49 -31.44
N TRP A 511 -4.92 16.79 -31.34
CA TRP A 511 -5.95 17.81 -31.20
C TRP A 511 -6.88 17.91 -32.42
N GLU A 512 -6.33 17.77 -33.62
CA GLU A 512 -7.06 17.85 -34.88
C GLU A 512 -8.09 16.72 -35.01
N GLU A 513 -7.68 15.50 -34.67
CA GLU A 513 -8.56 14.32 -34.65
C GLU A 513 -9.62 14.44 -33.55
N LEU A 514 -9.24 14.93 -32.36
CA LEU A 514 -10.17 15.16 -31.26
C LEU A 514 -11.25 16.17 -31.66
N GLU A 515 -10.88 17.34 -32.19
CA GLU A 515 -11.83 18.37 -32.64
C GLU A 515 -12.75 17.86 -33.77
N ALA A 516 -12.25 16.96 -34.61
CA ALA A 516 -13.04 16.27 -35.63
C ALA A 516 -13.94 15.13 -35.06
N GLY A 517 -13.87 14.84 -33.76
CA GLY A 517 -14.63 13.77 -33.11
C GLY A 517 -14.14 12.37 -33.44
N ARG A 518 -12.83 12.19 -33.70
CA ARG A 518 -12.21 10.93 -34.11
C ARG A 518 -11.04 10.57 -33.19
N HIS A 519 -10.72 9.28 -33.12
CA HIS A 519 -9.54 8.74 -32.41
C HIS A 519 -9.35 9.27 -30.97
N PHE A 520 -10.43 9.26 -30.20
CA PHE A 520 -10.43 9.57 -28.78
C PHE A 520 -11.31 8.58 -28.02
N SER A 521 -11.10 8.49 -26.71
CA SER A 521 -11.91 7.70 -25.80
C SER A 521 -12.08 8.42 -24.48
N ILE A 522 -13.30 8.46 -23.97
CA ILE A 522 -13.69 8.99 -22.67
C ILE A 522 -13.41 7.91 -21.63
N ILE A 523 -12.33 8.09 -20.88
CA ILE A 523 -11.89 7.15 -19.85
C ILE A 523 -12.70 7.34 -18.56
N GLU A 524 -13.21 8.54 -18.29
CA GLU A 524 -14.08 8.80 -17.13
C GLU A 524 -15.02 9.98 -17.42
N LEU A 525 -16.26 9.88 -16.94
CA LEU A 525 -17.23 10.98 -16.89
C LEU A 525 -17.59 11.21 -15.43
N ASN A 526 -17.22 12.37 -14.90
CA ASN A 526 -17.44 12.74 -13.50
C ASN A 526 -18.51 13.84 -13.41
N GLY A 527 -19.38 13.77 -12.41
CA GLY A 527 -20.44 14.74 -12.18
C GLY A 527 -20.03 15.90 -11.26
N THR A 528 -20.96 16.32 -10.39
CA THR A 528 -20.80 17.49 -9.51
C THR A 528 -19.68 17.39 -8.48
N GLY A 529 -19.19 16.19 -8.17
CA GLY A 529 -18.03 15.97 -7.30
C GLY A 529 -16.71 16.31 -7.97
N SER A 530 -16.69 16.53 -9.29
CA SER A 530 -15.47 16.83 -10.03
C SER A 530 -14.95 18.25 -9.78
N GLU A 531 -13.67 18.33 -9.44
CA GLU A 531 -12.96 19.61 -9.31
C GLU A 531 -12.48 20.12 -10.68
N PRO A 532 -12.48 21.45 -10.91
CA PRO A 532 -11.85 22.06 -12.09
C PRO A 532 -10.34 21.95 -12.00
N THR A 533 -9.79 20.78 -12.31
CA THR A 533 -8.39 20.44 -12.04
C THR A 533 -7.35 21.27 -12.77
N HIS A 534 -7.74 22.09 -13.76
CA HIS A 534 -6.86 23.07 -14.39
C HIS A 534 -6.40 24.16 -13.41
N ILE A 535 -7.12 24.38 -12.30
CA ILE A 535 -6.70 25.30 -11.24
C ILE A 535 -5.33 24.93 -10.66
N TYR A 536 -4.96 23.63 -10.68
CA TYR A 536 -3.70 23.13 -10.13
C TYR A 536 -2.50 23.35 -11.05
N ASP A 537 -2.62 24.13 -12.14
CA ASP A 537 -1.44 24.58 -12.88
C ASP A 537 -0.53 25.40 -11.94
N PRO A 538 0.77 25.06 -11.81
CA PRO A 538 1.73 25.83 -11.02
C PRO A 538 1.83 27.32 -11.41
N ALA A 539 1.42 27.70 -12.61
CA ALA A 539 1.37 29.08 -13.06
C ALA A 539 0.25 29.90 -12.39
N HIS A 540 -0.77 29.23 -11.84
CA HIS A 540 -1.92 29.88 -11.21
C HIS A 540 -1.69 30.21 -9.74
N SER A 541 -2.31 31.29 -9.29
CA SER A 541 -2.34 31.67 -7.88
C SER A 541 -3.49 30.98 -7.14
N LEU A 542 -3.38 30.90 -5.81
CA LEU A 542 -4.47 30.41 -4.96
C LEU A 542 -5.77 31.22 -5.14
N PHE A 543 -5.66 32.53 -5.40
CA PHE A 543 -6.83 33.38 -5.68
C PHE A 543 -7.51 33.03 -7.00
N PHE A 544 -6.73 32.68 -8.04
CA PHE A 544 -7.29 32.15 -9.28
C PHE A 544 -8.09 30.87 -9.02
N ALA A 545 -7.51 29.93 -8.27
CA ALA A 545 -8.16 28.68 -7.92
C ALA A 545 -9.48 28.89 -7.17
N TRP A 546 -9.49 29.76 -6.16
CA TRP A 546 -10.72 30.09 -5.43
C TRP A 546 -11.78 30.78 -6.30
N LYS A 547 -11.37 31.66 -7.22
CA LYS A 547 -12.28 32.29 -8.18
C LYS A 547 -12.93 31.25 -9.10
N GLU A 548 -12.17 30.29 -9.58
CA GLU A 548 -12.69 29.21 -10.42
C GLU A 548 -13.61 28.26 -9.67
N ILE A 549 -13.27 27.87 -8.44
CA ILE A 549 -14.16 27.06 -7.60
C ILE A 549 -15.47 27.81 -7.30
N TYR A 550 -15.39 29.11 -6.97
CA TYR A 550 -16.56 29.97 -6.78
C TYR A 550 -17.47 29.94 -8.01
N ARG A 551 -16.88 30.18 -9.21
CA ARG A 551 -17.60 30.19 -10.48
C ARG A 551 -18.30 28.85 -10.75
N HIS A 552 -17.61 27.75 -10.51
CA HIS A 552 -18.16 26.40 -10.69
C HIS A 552 -19.31 26.11 -9.73
N TRP A 553 -19.21 26.50 -8.46
CA TRP A 553 -20.29 26.33 -7.49
C TRP A 553 -21.52 27.18 -7.82
N GLU A 554 -21.35 28.40 -8.33
CA GLU A 554 -22.47 29.19 -8.86
C GLU A 554 -23.15 28.53 -10.05
N ILE A 555 -22.38 27.95 -10.97
CA ILE A 555 -22.91 27.20 -12.12
C ILE A 555 -23.72 25.99 -11.63
N VAL A 556 -23.16 25.15 -10.74
CA VAL A 556 -23.86 24.00 -10.16
C VAL A 556 -25.13 24.42 -9.45
N PHE A 557 -25.07 25.47 -8.63
CA PHE A 557 -26.25 26.03 -7.97
C PHE A 557 -27.32 26.41 -8.98
N LYS A 558 -26.97 27.19 -10.02
CA LYS A 558 -27.92 27.63 -11.04
C LYS A 558 -28.56 26.46 -11.78
N ILE A 559 -27.77 25.49 -12.23
CA ILE A 559 -28.25 24.30 -12.93
C ILE A 559 -29.21 23.51 -12.03
N SER A 560 -28.80 23.26 -10.78
CA SER A 560 -29.58 22.47 -9.83
C SER A 560 -30.91 23.12 -9.50
N MET A 561 -30.93 24.44 -9.28
CA MET A 561 -32.18 25.16 -8.98
C MET A 561 -33.14 25.16 -10.18
N ILE A 562 -32.64 25.28 -11.42
CA ILE A 562 -33.49 25.20 -12.61
C ILE A 562 -34.07 23.79 -12.77
N ASN A 563 -33.25 22.75 -12.61
CA ASN A 563 -33.71 21.36 -12.71
C ASN A 563 -34.73 21.01 -11.63
N ALA A 564 -34.50 21.45 -10.39
CA ALA A 564 -35.44 21.26 -9.29
C ALA A 564 -36.76 22.02 -9.52
N HIS A 565 -36.69 23.28 -9.94
CA HIS A 565 -37.88 24.09 -10.25
C HIS A 565 -38.70 23.50 -11.40
N ASN A 566 -38.03 22.96 -12.43
CA ASN A 566 -38.68 22.34 -13.59
C ASN A 566 -39.15 20.90 -13.32
N GLY A 567 -39.07 20.43 -12.07
CA GLY A 567 -39.53 19.09 -11.67
C GLY A 567 -38.69 17.95 -12.25
N LYS A 568 -37.47 18.21 -12.74
CA LYS A 568 -36.60 17.17 -13.31
C LYS A 568 -35.98 16.28 -12.23
N GLN A 569 -35.58 16.87 -11.11
CA GLN A 569 -35.06 16.15 -9.94
C GLN A 569 -35.24 17.02 -8.69
N PRO A 570 -35.90 16.53 -7.63
CA PRO A 570 -35.97 17.27 -6.37
C PRO A 570 -34.59 17.39 -5.73
N LEU A 571 -34.41 18.43 -4.90
CA LEU A 571 -33.23 18.54 -4.05
C LEU A 571 -33.27 17.46 -2.97
N MET A 572 -32.13 16.83 -2.75
CA MET A 572 -31.96 15.79 -1.74
C MET A 572 -32.17 16.34 -0.32
N SER A 573 -32.82 15.54 0.51
CA SER A 573 -32.96 15.77 1.95
C SER A 573 -31.67 15.46 2.71
N LEU A 574 -31.51 16.02 3.91
CA LEU A 574 -30.35 15.71 4.76
C LEU A 574 -30.24 14.22 5.11
N LYS A 575 -31.38 13.53 5.24
CA LYS A 575 -31.40 12.09 5.53
C LYS A 575 -30.77 11.29 4.39
N GLU A 576 -31.21 11.53 3.16
CA GLU A 576 -30.67 10.88 1.97
C GLU A 576 -29.17 11.20 1.81
N GLY A 577 -28.75 12.44 2.08
CA GLY A 577 -27.33 12.81 2.05
C GLY A 577 -26.48 12.08 3.08
N LEU A 578 -26.99 11.87 4.30
CA LEU A 578 -26.32 11.08 5.33
C LEU A 578 -26.23 9.60 4.96
N GLU A 579 -27.27 9.04 4.34
CA GLU A 579 -27.27 7.66 3.85
C GLU A 579 -26.26 7.46 2.72
N MET A 580 -26.26 8.37 1.74
CA MET A 580 -25.29 8.44 0.65
C MET A 580 -23.85 8.46 1.21
N LYS A 581 -23.57 9.35 2.18
CA LYS A 581 -22.25 9.45 2.81
C LYS A 581 -21.86 8.16 3.53
N ARG A 582 -22.74 7.58 4.35
CA ARG A 582 -22.44 6.33 5.08
C ARG A 582 -22.16 5.17 4.14
N ALA A 583 -22.93 5.04 3.06
CA ALA A 583 -22.71 4.01 2.05
C ALA A 583 -21.36 4.19 1.37
N HIS A 584 -20.97 5.43 1.09
CA HIS A 584 -19.70 5.77 0.48
C HIS A 584 -18.51 5.49 1.41
N ASP A 585 -18.57 5.93 2.67
CA ASP A 585 -17.53 5.67 3.68
C ASP A 585 -17.32 4.15 3.84
N LYS A 586 -18.41 3.35 3.86
CA LYS A 586 -18.35 1.89 3.92
C LYS A 586 -17.62 1.30 2.71
N HIS A 587 -17.92 1.80 1.51
CA HIS A 587 -17.25 1.36 0.28
C HIS A 587 -15.77 1.71 0.27
N LEU A 588 -15.40 2.94 0.64
CA LEU A 588 -14.00 3.36 0.73
C LEU A 588 -13.22 2.52 1.74
N ASN A 589 -13.80 2.20 2.90
CA ASN A 589 -13.16 1.34 3.89
C ASN A 589 -12.88 -0.06 3.33
N LEU A 590 -13.80 -0.64 2.54
CA LEU A 590 -13.59 -1.93 1.88
C LEU A 590 -12.49 -1.86 0.82
N MET A 591 -12.48 -0.79 0.01
CA MET A 591 -11.47 -0.55 -1.01
C MET A 591 -10.06 -0.34 -0.40
N GLN A 592 -9.97 0.28 0.78
CA GLN A 592 -8.71 0.58 1.46
C GLN A 592 -8.22 -0.52 2.40
N ALA A 593 -9.01 -1.56 2.69
CA ALA A 593 -8.72 -2.54 3.75
C ALA A 593 -7.44 -3.38 3.58
N LEU A 594 -6.68 -3.22 2.48
CA LEU A 594 -5.47 -4.00 2.17
C LEU A 594 -4.42 -3.19 1.37
N HIS A 595 -4.42 -1.85 1.49
CA HIS A 595 -3.41 -0.97 0.87
C HIS A 595 -2.49 -0.31 1.87
#